data_AF-A0A3N0A4K0-F1
#
_entry.id   AF-A0A3N0A4K0-F1
#
_cell.length_a   1.000
_cell.length_b   1.000
_cell.length_c   1.000
_cell.angle_alpha   90.00
_cell.angle_beta   90.00
_cell.angle_gamma   90.00
#
_symmetry.space_group_name_H-M   'P 1'
#
loop_
_entity.id
_entity.type
_entity.pdbx_description
1 polymer ?
#
loop_
_entity_poly.entity_id
_entity_poly.type
_entity_poly.pdbx_seq_one_letter_code
_entity_poly.pdbx_strand_id
1 'polypeptide(L)'
;MDLMNFDIEQFFGFGDDANPLMMLIWIVPIIIFVFYGQRIQLYITSGEIKKGIKKLEICRNISRAELTSHLKGIRPDSDPEEKIGIFLDYFTIMPVDMDPGGIIGKIRHTIRSREDYTRQHIKAMIPEITPLELGKVQTLLEIASTLQMLHKVVNHMYLTAKKQNNYPLILPLQMLLPTVLEHAEAMKEAIPAFRAGQPVGDGIGPMAIGRMMLGCVKEHVSFETVLARTEFEKRKLLLVKAQGPASTVGRPADALDALIADCPINAIIMVDAALKMEGEDSATIAHGFGAAIGGTGTERFQIEEIATERKIPVFSIIVRQSIKEAITLMTKDIADRADDVRARIQDMILENTKEGQTVLVIGVGNTSGVPQ
;
A
#
# COMPACT_ATOMS: atom_id res chain seq x y z
N MET A 1 -49.91 -29.26 29.09
CA MET A 1 -48.68 -29.86 28.52
C MET A 1 -47.54 -29.03 29.07
N ASP A 2 -46.96 -29.49 30.17
CA ASP A 2 -45.89 -28.81 30.89
C ASP A 2 -44.59 -28.87 30.09
N LEU A 3 -44.14 -27.71 29.62
CA LEU A 3 -42.85 -27.47 28.97
C LEU A 3 -41.73 -27.20 30.01
N MET A 4 -41.73 -27.92 31.13
CA MET A 4 -40.86 -27.62 32.29
C MET A 4 -40.26 -28.87 32.98
N ASN A 5 -40.04 -29.97 32.27
CA ASN A 5 -39.16 -31.04 32.76
C ASN A 5 -37.92 -31.14 31.87
N PHE A 6 -36.97 -30.24 32.11
CA PHE A 6 -35.60 -30.42 31.63
C PHE A 6 -34.90 -31.33 32.64
N ASP A 7 -34.87 -32.62 32.34
CA ASP A 7 -34.31 -33.63 33.23
C ASP A 7 -32.77 -33.58 33.16
N ILE A 8 -32.18 -32.92 34.15
CA ILE A 8 -30.73 -32.66 34.23
C ILE A 8 -29.95 -33.99 34.24
N GLU A 9 -30.51 -35.04 34.84
CA GLU A 9 -29.88 -36.37 34.90
C GLU A 9 -29.76 -37.01 33.51
N GLN A 10 -30.77 -36.83 32.67
CA GLN A 10 -30.79 -37.39 31.32
C GLN A 10 -29.92 -36.59 30.33
N PHE A 11 -29.81 -35.28 30.50
CA PHE A 11 -28.96 -34.41 29.65
C PHE A 11 -27.46 -34.67 29.83
N PHE A 12 -27.03 -35.08 31.03
CA PHE A 12 -25.63 -35.34 31.33
C PHE A 12 -25.21 -36.83 31.28
N GLY A 13 -26.14 -37.75 31.01
CA GLY A 13 -25.84 -39.15 30.74
C GLY A 13 -25.26 -39.93 31.93
N PHE A 14 -25.72 -39.63 33.15
CA PHE A 14 -25.23 -40.26 34.37
C PHE A 14 -26.25 -41.27 34.91
N GLY A 15 -25.87 -42.55 35.01
CA GLY A 15 -26.68 -43.56 35.69
C GLY A 15 -26.58 -43.46 37.22
N ASP A 16 -27.50 -44.12 37.93
CA ASP A 16 -27.71 -44.12 39.40
C ASP A 16 -26.45 -44.37 40.27
N ASP A 17 -25.34 -44.81 39.69
CA ASP A 17 -24.06 -45.09 40.39
C ASP A 17 -22.99 -43.98 40.23
N ALA A 18 -23.34 -42.81 39.66
CA ALA A 18 -22.38 -41.72 39.48
C ALA A 18 -22.02 -41.05 40.83
N ASN A 19 -20.78 -41.26 41.29
CA ASN A 19 -20.26 -40.65 42.52
C ASN A 19 -20.44 -39.11 42.49
N PRO A 20 -21.19 -38.49 43.43
CA PRO A 20 -21.44 -37.04 43.45
C PRO A 20 -20.16 -36.20 43.43
N LEU A 21 -19.06 -36.75 43.94
CA LEU A 21 -17.74 -36.11 43.91
C LEU A 21 -17.15 -36.05 42.50
N MET A 22 -17.40 -37.06 41.68
CA MET A 22 -17.01 -37.08 40.25
C MET A 22 -17.87 -36.11 39.43
N MET A 23 -19.16 -35.95 39.77
CA MET A 23 -20.05 -34.98 39.14
C MET A 23 -19.59 -33.54 39.39
N LEU A 24 -19.19 -33.21 40.62
CA LEU A 24 -18.63 -31.90 40.98
C LEU A 24 -17.33 -31.59 40.22
N ILE A 25 -16.47 -32.60 40.00
CA ILE A 25 -15.21 -32.45 39.25
C ILE A 25 -15.47 -32.02 37.80
N TRP A 26 -16.57 -32.45 37.17
CA TRP A 26 -16.90 -32.06 35.79
C TRP A 26 -17.73 -30.78 35.69
N ILE A 27 -18.66 -30.55 36.63
CA ILE A 27 -19.57 -29.39 36.58
C ILE A 27 -18.87 -28.10 37.00
N VAL A 28 -18.00 -28.13 38.01
CA VAL A 28 -17.32 -26.93 38.51
C VAL A 28 -16.45 -26.25 37.42
N PRO A 29 -15.63 -26.97 36.64
CA PRO A 29 -14.89 -26.37 35.53
C PRO A 29 -15.80 -25.78 34.45
N ILE A 30 -16.93 -26.42 34.12
CA ILE A 30 -17.88 -25.92 33.12
C ILE A 30 -18.51 -24.62 33.59
N ILE A 31 -18.95 -24.55 34.86
CA ILE A 31 -19.51 -23.32 35.45
C ILE A 31 -18.45 -22.20 35.42
N ILE A 32 -17.21 -22.50 35.82
CA ILE A 32 -16.11 -21.53 35.74
C ILE A 32 -15.91 -21.07 34.30
N PHE A 33 -15.95 -21.97 33.32
CA PHE A 33 -15.74 -21.62 31.92
C PHE A 33 -16.91 -20.82 31.33
N VAL A 34 -18.15 -21.08 31.73
CA VAL A 34 -19.32 -20.33 31.26
C VAL A 34 -19.32 -18.89 31.81
N PHE A 35 -19.03 -18.72 33.11
CA PHE A 35 -19.08 -17.39 33.73
C PHE A 35 -17.76 -16.60 33.61
N TYR A 36 -16.62 -17.28 33.59
CA TYR A 36 -15.29 -16.65 33.56
C TYR A 36 -14.50 -16.93 32.29
N GLY A 37 -14.94 -17.83 31.41
CA GLY A 37 -14.22 -18.19 30.18
C GLY A 37 -13.91 -16.98 29.31
N GLN A 38 -14.86 -16.05 29.15
CA GLN A 38 -14.61 -14.81 28.40
C GLN A 38 -13.51 -13.95 29.05
N ARG A 39 -13.44 -13.89 30.38
CA ARG A 39 -12.39 -13.14 31.09
C ARG A 39 -11.03 -13.82 30.99
N ILE A 40 -11.01 -15.15 31.07
CA ILE A 40 -9.81 -15.97 30.91
C ILE A 40 -9.27 -15.82 29.47
N GLN A 41 -10.13 -15.97 28.47
CA GLN A 41 -9.78 -15.78 27.06
C GLN A 41 -9.27 -14.36 26.80
N LEU A 42 -9.96 -13.34 27.32
CA LEU A 42 -9.52 -11.95 27.22
C LEU A 42 -8.12 -11.76 27.82
N TYR A 43 -7.83 -12.35 28.98
CA TYR A 43 -6.51 -12.25 29.61
C TYR A 43 -5.42 -12.90 28.75
N ILE A 44 -5.66 -14.11 28.24
CA ILE A 44 -4.71 -14.84 27.39
C ILE A 44 -4.45 -14.08 26.08
N THR A 45 -5.51 -13.79 25.32
CA THR A 45 -5.43 -13.06 24.04
C THR A 45 -4.81 -11.67 24.22
N SER A 46 -5.11 -10.98 25.33
CA SER A 46 -4.49 -9.68 25.64
C SER A 46 -2.97 -9.79 25.79
N GLY A 47 -2.46 -10.89 26.36
CA GLY A 47 -1.03 -11.13 26.51
C GLY A 47 -0.31 -11.25 25.16
N GLU A 48 -0.91 -11.96 24.20
CA GLU A 48 -0.38 -12.11 22.83
C GLU A 48 -0.41 -10.78 22.08
N ILE A 49 -1.53 -10.08 22.11
CA ILE A 49 -1.69 -8.77 21.45
C ILE A 49 -0.71 -7.75 22.02
N LYS A 50 -0.48 -7.76 23.33
CA LYS A 50 0.50 -6.87 23.97
C LYS A 50 1.92 -7.08 23.43
N LYS A 51 2.30 -8.32 23.06
CA LYS A 51 3.59 -8.59 22.40
C LYS A 51 3.62 -7.96 21.00
N GLY A 52 2.53 -8.06 20.24
CA GLY A 52 2.40 -7.40 18.94
C GLY A 52 2.47 -5.87 19.03
N ILE A 53 1.78 -5.26 19.99
CA ILE A 53 1.88 -3.81 20.24
C ILE A 53 3.32 -3.40 20.52
N LYS A 54 4.06 -4.18 21.33
CA LYS A 54 5.47 -3.91 21.60
C LYS A 54 6.33 -3.99 20.32
N LYS A 55 6.05 -4.92 19.41
CA LYS A 55 6.72 -4.96 18.10
C LYS A 55 6.42 -3.72 17.26
N LEU A 56 5.15 -3.27 17.22
CA LEU A 56 4.77 -2.03 16.52
C LEU A 56 5.46 -0.81 17.12
N GLU A 57 5.56 -0.76 18.45
CA GLU A 57 6.28 0.30 19.17
C GLU A 57 7.77 0.35 18.78
N ILE A 58 8.41 -0.82 18.66
CA ILE A 58 9.80 -0.92 18.18
C ILE A 58 9.92 -0.39 16.76
N CYS A 59 9.05 -0.81 15.83
CA CYS A 59 9.08 -0.35 14.44
C CYS A 59 8.91 1.17 14.34
N ARG A 60 7.94 1.73 15.07
CA ARG A 60 7.68 3.17 15.19
C ARG A 60 8.89 3.94 15.73
N ASN A 61 9.53 3.44 16.78
CA ASN A 61 10.68 4.11 17.39
C ASN A 61 11.89 4.09 16.46
N ILE A 62 12.14 2.96 15.78
CA ILE A 62 13.20 2.84 14.77
C ILE A 62 12.94 3.79 13.61
N SER A 63 11.73 3.83 13.06
CA SER A 63 11.41 4.70 11.92
C SER A 63 11.56 6.18 12.24
N ARG A 64 11.14 6.59 13.45
CA ARG A 64 11.33 7.96 13.92
C ARG A 64 12.82 8.29 14.09
N ALA A 65 13.60 7.39 14.70
CA ALA A 65 15.04 7.59 14.89
C ALA A 65 15.79 7.70 13.57
N GLU A 66 15.47 6.84 12.59
CA GLU A 66 16.05 6.88 11.25
C GLU A 66 15.70 8.16 10.49
N LEU A 67 14.43 8.59 10.52
CA LEU A 67 14.01 9.86 9.93
C LEU A 67 14.74 11.05 10.53
N THR A 68 14.82 11.12 11.86
CA THR A 68 15.54 12.19 12.57
C THR A 68 17.04 12.14 12.26
N SER A 69 17.64 10.95 12.20
CA SER A 69 19.05 10.76 11.84
C SER A 69 19.33 11.23 10.42
N HIS A 70 18.49 10.86 9.46
CA HIS A 70 18.62 11.26 8.06
C HIS A 70 18.48 12.77 7.90
N LEU A 71 17.46 13.38 8.52
CA LEU A 71 17.28 14.83 8.51
C LEU A 71 18.47 15.56 9.13
N LYS A 72 18.97 15.16 10.30
CA LYS A 72 20.17 15.75 10.93
C LYS A 72 21.40 15.64 10.01
N GLY A 73 21.50 14.59 9.20
CA GLY A 73 22.56 14.42 8.19
C GLY A 73 22.52 15.44 7.03
N ILE A 74 21.34 15.98 6.71
CA ILE A 74 21.12 16.94 5.63
C ILE A 74 21.22 18.40 6.13
N ARG A 75 21.55 18.60 7.42
CA ARG A 75 21.80 19.92 8.07
C ARG A 75 20.62 20.91 7.91
N PRO A 76 19.47 20.64 8.55
CA PRO A 76 18.34 21.56 8.57
C PRO A 76 18.69 22.84 9.34
N ASP A 77 18.00 23.94 9.02
CA ASP A 77 18.21 25.26 9.65
C ASP A 77 17.83 25.29 11.14
N SER A 78 17.07 24.29 11.60
CA SER A 78 16.57 24.18 12.97
C SER A 78 16.51 22.71 13.38
N ASP A 79 16.49 22.43 14.69
CA ASP A 79 16.36 21.07 15.19
C ASP A 79 15.06 20.43 14.65
N PRO A 80 15.15 19.37 13.85
CA PRO A 80 13.98 18.84 13.16
C PRO A 80 13.06 18.05 14.11
N GLU A 81 13.50 17.73 15.32
CA GLU A 81 12.84 16.77 16.21
C GLU A 81 11.44 17.21 16.67
N GLU A 82 11.26 18.49 17.02
CA GLU A 82 9.97 19.05 17.41
C GLU A 82 9.02 19.16 16.21
N LYS A 83 9.53 19.65 15.07
CA LYS A 83 8.75 19.80 13.83
C LYS A 83 8.28 18.45 13.28
N ILE A 84 9.15 17.43 13.27
CA ILE A 84 8.78 16.06 12.88
C ILE A 84 7.66 15.53 13.77
N GLY A 85 7.73 15.77 15.10
CA GLY A 85 6.71 15.31 16.04
C GLY A 85 5.31 15.80 15.66
N ILE A 86 5.18 17.07 15.29
CA ILE A 86 3.94 17.66 14.79
C ILE A 86 3.50 16.98 13.49
N PHE A 87 4.44 16.73 12.58
CA PHE A 87 4.13 16.09 11.29
C PHE A 87 3.62 14.65 11.41
N LEU A 88 4.21 13.87 12.31
CA LEU A 88 3.80 12.49 12.57
C LEU A 88 2.38 12.38 13.13
N ASP A 89 1.86 13.47 13.69
CA ASP A 89 0.53 13.55 14.28
C ASP A 89 -0.50 14.23 13.35
N TYR A 90 -0.11 14.67 12.15
CA TYR A 90 -1.08 15.11 11.15
C TYR A 90 -1.99 13.97 10.72
N PHE A 91 -3.27 14.28 10.59
CA PHE A 91 -4.28 13.38 10.09
C PHE A 91 -5.04 14.05 8.94
N THR A 92 -5.57 13.25 8.04
CA THR A 92 -6.39 13.72 6.93
C THR A 92 -7.83 13.30 7.18
N ILE A 93 -8.74 14.27 7.24
CA ILE A 93 -10.17 14.00 7.27
C ILE A 93 -10.64 13.84 5.82
N MET A 94 -11.24 12.70 5.51
CA MET A 94 -11.80 12.46 4.18
C MET A 94 -13.07 13.29 3.98
N PRO A 95 -13.31 13.82 2.75
CA PRO A 95 -14.55 14.52 2.44
C PRO A 95 -15.79 13.67 2.72
N VAL A 96 -16.90 14.33 3.04
CA VAL A 96 -18.21 13.68 3.26
C VAL A 96 -18.64 12.94 1.99
N ASP A 97 -19.10 11.70 2.15
CA ASP A 97 -19.48 10.77 1.09
C ASP A 97 -20.98 10.79 0.71
N MET A 98 -21.75 11.66 1.36
CA MET A 98 -23.20 11.85 1.14
C MET A 98 -23.55 12.29 -0.30
N ASP A 99 -22.61 12.95 -0.99
CA ASP A 99 -22.72 13.31 -2.41
C ASP A 99 -21.73 12.49 -3.25
N PRO A 100 -22.15 11.34 -3.80
CA PRO A 100 -21.27 10.42 -4.50
C PRO A 100 -20.81 10.94 -5.88
N GLY A 101 -21.56 11.86 -6.51
CA GLY A 101 -21.26 12.32 -7.88
C GLY A 101 -19.98 13.15 -8.00
N GLY A 102 -19.60 13.86 -6.93
CA GLY A 102 -18.42 14.72 -6.90
C GLY A 102 -17.34 14.32 -5.89
N ILE A 103 -17.49 13.17 -5.21
CA ILE A 103 -16.60 12.79 -4.10
C ILE A 103 -15.16 12.56 -4.57
N ILE A 104 -14.96 11.98 -5.76
CA ILE A 104 -13.63 11.64 -6.29
C ILE A 104 -12.78 12.90 -6.48
N GLY A 105 -13.35 13.97 -7.04
CA GLY A 105 -12.66 15.25 -7.21
C GLY A 105 -12.27 15.88 -5.86
N LYS A 106 -13.14 15.79 -4.86
CA LYS A 106 -12.87 16.28 -3.49
C LYS A 106 -11.73 15.47 -2.84
N ILE A 107 -11.79 14.14 -2.92
CA ILE A 107 -10.75 13.24 -2.39
C ILE A 107 -9.40 13.57 -3.04
N ARG A 108 -9.38 13.72 -4.37
CA ARG A 108 -8.17 14.08 -5.12
C ARG A 108 -7.59 15.41 -4.65
N HIS A 109 -8.42 16.44 -4.51
CA HIS A 109 -7.98 17.74 -4.02
C HIS A 109 -7.36 17.62 -2.62
N THR A 110 -8.02 16.94 -1.68
CA THR A 110 -7.51 16.75 -0.31
C THR A 110 -6.17 16.02 -0.27
N ILE A 111 -5.99 14.96 -1.06
CA ILE A 111 -4.74 14.19 -1.11
C ILE A 111 -3.61 15.01 -1.70
N ARG A 112 -3.86 15.71 -2.82
CA ARG A 112 -2.85 16.57 -3.48
C ARG A 112 -2.46 17.75 -2.58
N SER A 113 -3.44 18.38 -1.92
CA SER A 113 -3.16 19.44 -0.95
C SER A 113 -2.32 18.96 0.23
N ARG A 114 -2.55 17.73 0.71
CA ARG A 114 -1.71 17.12 1.75
C ARG A 114 -0.26 16.95 1.26
N GLU A 115 -0.09 16.39 0.06
CA GLU A 115 1.24 16.19 -0.55
C GLU A 115 1.98 17.52 -0.72
N ASP A 116 1.33 18.53 -1.31
CA ASP A 116 1.91 19.85 -1.54
C ASP A 116 2.30 20.53 -0.22
N TYR A 117 1.43 20.44 0.81
CA TYR A 117 1.69 20.99 2.13
C TYR A 117 2.89 20.33 2.82
N THR A 118 2.99 19.00 2.74
CA THR A 118 4.15 18.24 3.25
C THR A 118 5.43 18.65 2.55
N ARG A 119 5.43 18.75 1.22
CA ARG A 119 6.60 19.18 0.44
C ARG A 119 7.03 20.61 0.78
N GLN A 120 6.08 21.54 0.93
CA GLN A 120 6.36 22.92 1.33
C GLN A 120 7.01 23.01 2.71
N HIS A 121 6.54 22.22 3.67
CA HIS A 121 7.13 22.22 5.01
C HIS A 121 8.52 21.60 5.06
N ILE A 122 8.76 20.53 4.30
CA ILE A 122 10.12 19.98 4.17
C ILE A 122 11.06 21.03 3.58
N LYS A 123 10.65 21.74 2.52
CA LYS A 123 11.43 22.86 1.94
C LYS A 123 11.63 24.01 2.90
N ALA A 124 10.65 24.33 3.75
CA ALA A 124 10.79 25.38 4.76
C ALA A 124 11.77 25.00 5.89
N MET A 125 11.98 23.70 6.12
CA MET A 125 12.99 23.20 7.07
C MET A 125 14.38 23.09 6.44
N ILE A 126 14.44 22.84 5.13
CA ILE A 126 15.68 22.66 4.34
C ILE A 126 15.52 23.40 3.00
N PRO A 127 15.83 24.72 2.95
CA PRO A 127 15.60 25.55 1.77
C PRO A 127 16.31 25.08 0.51
N GLU A 128 17.51 24.51 0.64
CA GLU A 128 18.34 24.03 -0.48
C GLU A 128 18.19 22.52 -0.76
N ILE A 129 17.05 21.91 -0.40
CA ILE A 129 16.83 20.48 -0.63
C ILE A 129 16.68 20.14 -2.12
N THR A 130 17.45 19.15 -2.59
CA THR A 130 17.33 18.65 -3.97
C THR A 130 16.02 17.88 -4.16
N PRO A 131 15.44 17.80 -5.38
CA PRO A 131 14.24 17.01 -5.63
C PRO A 131 14.37 15.53 -5.23
N LEU A 132 15.57 14.96 -5.42
CA LEU A 132 15.89 13.59 -5.03
C LEU A 132 15.79 13.41 -3.51
N GLU A 133 16.43 14.29 -2.73
CA GLU A 133 16.37 14.22 -1.27
C GLU A 133 14.99 14.58 -0.71
N LEU A 134 14.27 15.50 -1.36
CA LEU A 134 12.88 15.80 -1.00
C LEU A 134 12.00 14.55 -1.08
N GLY A 135 12.11 13.78 -2.16
CA GLY A 135 11.37 12.52 -2.32
C GLY A 135 11.72 11.50 -1.25
N LYS A 136 13.01 11.34 -0.92
CA LYS A 136 13.45 10.42 0.15
C LYS A 136 12.89 10.82 1.52
N VAL A 137 13.03 12.09 1.90
CA VAL A 137 12.51 12.61 3.17
C VAL A 137 10.99 12.45 3.23
N GLN A 138 10.28 12.75 2.15
CA GLN A 138 8.83 12.57 2.07
C GLN A 138 8.44 11.11 2.32
N THR A 139 9.06 10.15 1.62
CA THR A 139 8.74 8.73 1.81
C THR A 139 9.10 8.23 3.21
N LEU A 140 10.23 8.64 3.78
CA LEU A 140 10.60 8.29 5.16
C LEU A 140 9.60 8.86 6.18
N LEU A 141 9.10 10.07 5.94
CA LEU A 141 8.07 10.69 6.77
C LEU A 141 6.74 9.94 6.67
N GLU A 142 6.34 9.53 5.46
CA GLU A 142 5.13 8.72 5.24
C GLU A 142 5.21 7.35 5.93
N ILE A 143 6.37 6.67 5.86
CA ILE A 143 6.62 5.41 6.58
C ILE A 143 6.50 5.63 8.10
N ALA A 144 7.18 6.65 8.64
CA ALA A 144 7.17 6.92 10.07
C ALA A 144 5.77 7.31 10.58
N SER A 145 5.03 8.11 9.81
CA SER A 145 3.64 8.49 10.12
C SER A 145 2.70 7.29 10.08
N THR A 146 2.85 6.40 9.09
CA THR A 146 2.04 5.18 8.98
C THR A 146 2.29 4.24 10.15
N LEU A 147 3.55 3.99 10.52
CA LEU A 147 3.91 3.17 11.68
C LEU A 147 3.40 3.76 13.01
N GLN A 148 3.46 5.09 13.16
CA GLN A 148 2.87 5.82 14.28
C GLN A 148 1.35 5.60 14.36
N MET A 149 0.64 5.72 13.23
CA MET A 149 -0.80 5.50 13.13
C MET A 149 -1.17 4.06 13.48
N LEU A 150 -0.48 3.06 12.91
CA LEU A 150 -0.71 1.64 13.20
C LEU A 150 -0.56 1.35 14.69
N HIS A 151 0.52 1.80 15.32
CA HIS A 151 0.71 1.64 16.76
C HIS A 151 -0.41 2.29 17.57
N LYS A 152 -0.79 3.55 17.26
CA LYS A 152 -1.85 4.28 17.96
C LYS A 152 -3.20 3.56 17.87
N VAL A 153 -3.61 3.14 16.68
CA VAL A 153 -4.91 2.49 16.46
C VAL A 153 -4.97 1.13 17.15
N VAL A 154 -3.96 0.28 16.97
CA VAL A 154 -3.90 -1.05 17.60
C VAL A 154 -3.91 -0.93 19.12
N ASN A 155 -3.10 -0.01 19.67
CA ASN A 155 -3.07 0.22 21.11
C ASN A 155 -4.40 0.77 21.65
N HIS A 156 -5.05 1.68 20.92
CA HIS A 156 -6.38 2.19 21.28
C HIS A 156 -7.42 1.08 21.33
N MET A 157 -7.51 0.24 20.28
CA MET A 157 -8.46 -0.88 20.23
C MET A 157 -8.22 -1.87 21.39
N TYR A 158 -6.96 -2.20 21.65
CA TYR A 158 -6.56 -3.06 22.77
C TYR A 158 -6.98 -2.50 24.13
N LEU A 159 -6.69 -1.22 24.40
CA LEU A 159 -7.06 -0.56 25.65
C LEU A 159 -8.58 -0.47 25.82
N THR A 160 -9.33 -0.23 24.73
CA THR A 160 -10.79 -0.21 24.73
C THR A 160 -11.37 -1.57 25.11
N ALA A 161 -10.90 -2.66 24.48
CA ALA A 161 -11.35 -4.01 24.81
C ALA A 161 -11.05 -4.38 26.28
N LYS A 162 -9.85 -4.02 26.77
CA LYS A 162 -9.45 -4.25 28.16
C LYS A 162 -10.28 -3.43 29.15
N LYS A 163 -10.55 -2.15 28.86
CA LYS A 163 -11.34 -1.26 29.72
C LYS A 163 -12.79 -1.72 29.84
N GLN A 164 -13.38 -2.19 28.74
CA GLN A 164 -14.75 -2.69 28.73
C GLN A 164 -14.86 -4.13 29.24
N ASN A 165 -13.73 -4.81 29.49
CA ASN A 165 -13.65 -6.20 29.90
C ASN A 165 -14.49 -7.12 28.97
N ASN A 166 -14.49 -6.82 27.68
CA ASN A 166 -15.36 -7.41 26.67
C ASN A 166 -14.51 -8.16 25.64
N TYR A 167 -14.52 -9.49 25.72
CA TYR A 167 -13.73 -10.37 24.85
C TYR A 167 -14.05 -10.20 23.36
N PRO A 168 -15.32 -10.18 22.91
CA PRO A 168 -15.67 -9.87 21.52
C PRO A 168 -14.96 -8.67 20.90
N LEU A 169 -14.66 -7.61 21.67
CA LEU A 169 -13.97 -6.42 21.14
C LEU A 169 -12.49 -6.66 20.81
N ILE A 170 -11.87 -7.70 21.38
CA ILE A 170 -10.46 -8.01 21.15
C ILE A 170 -10.25 -8.97 19.96
N LEU A 171 -11.27 -9.73 19.58
CA LEU A 171 -11.19 -10.75 18.54
C LEU A 171 -10.76 -10.20 17.16
N PRO A 172 -11.34 -9.09 16.64
CA PRO A 172 -10.89 -8.54 15.36
C PRO A 172 -9.42 -8.14 15.40
N LEU A 173 -8.95 -7.65 16.54
CA LEU A 173 -7.55 -7.30 16.73
C LEU A 173 -6.66 -8.54 16.69
N GLN A 174 -7.05 -9.63 17.35
CA GLN A 174 -6.31 -10.90 17.32
C GLN A 174 -6.18 -11.44 15.88
N MET A 175 -7.24 -11.34 15.08
CA MET A 175 -7.27 -11.84 13.71
C MET A 175 -6.43 -10.98 12.74
N LEU A 176 -6.47 -9.66 12.87
CA LEU A 176 -5.80 -8.73 11.96
C LEU A 176 -4.34 -8.43 12.33
N LEU A 177 -3.97 -8.62 13.61
CA LEU A 177 -2.65 -8.27 14.12
C LEU A 177 -1.49 -8.91 13.34
N PRO A 178 -1.53 -10.18 12.91
CA PRO A 178 -0.45 -10.77 12.12
C PRO A 178 -0.17 -9.99 10.83
N THR A 179 -1.20 -9.69 10.05
CA THR A 179 -1.10 -8.90 8.81
C THR A 179 -0.59 -7.49 9.09
N VAL A 180 -1.08 -6.84 10.15
CA VAL A 180 -0.60 -5.50 10.55
C VAL A 180 0.88 -5.52 10.93
N LEU A 181 1.33 -6.55 11.64
CA LEU A 181 2.73 -6.71 12.02
C LEU A 181 3.62 -6.96 10.79
N GLU A 182 3.16 -7.76 9.83
CA GLU A 182 3.88 -8.00 8.59
C GLU A 182 4.08 -6.70 7.79
N HIS A 183 3.02 -5.89 7.65
CA HIS A 183 3.10 -4.58 6.99
C HIS A 183 4.06 -3.64 7.73
N ALA A 184 3.99 -3.62 9.07
CA ALA A 184 4.87 -2.78 9.87
C ALA A 184 6.34 -3.21 9.80
N GLU A 185 6.61 -4.53 9.82
CA GLU A 185 7.95 -5.08 9.67
C GLU A 185 8.52 -4.80 8.27
N ALA A 186 7.72 -4.95 7.22
CA ALA A 186 8.10 -4.60 5.84
C ALA A 186 8.41 -3.10 5.69
N MET A 187 7.59 -2.20 6.26
CA MET A 187 7.83 -0.76 6.24
C MET A 187 9.12 -0.37 6.96
N LYS A 188 9.40 -1.01 8.10
CA LYS A 188 10.67 -0.83 8.82
C LYS A 188 11.86 -1.29 7.98
N GLU A 189 11.74 -2.42 7.27
CA GLU A 189 12.78 -2.96 6.39
C GLU A 189 12.97 -2.18 5.09
N ALA A 190 11.98 -1.36 4.68
CA ALA A 190 12.07 -0.51 3.50
C ALA A 190 12.94 0.75 3.72
N ILE A 191 13.08 1.20 4.97
CA ILE A 191 13.79 2.44 5.33
C ILE A 191 15.21 2.52 4.73
N PRO A 192 16.07 1.49 4.84
CA PRO A 192 17.41 1.56 4.28
C PRO A 192 17.42 1.76 2.76
N ALA A 193 16.50 1.10 2.03
CA ALA A 193 16.42 1.20 0.57
C ALA A 193 16.03 2.62 0.13
N PHE A 194 15.00 3.21 0.75
CA PHE A 194 14.59 4.58 0.45
C PHE A 194 15.65 5.61 0.86
N ARG A 195 16.29 5.43 2.02
CA ARG A 195 17.40 6.30 2.47
C ARG A 195 18.56 6.29 1.48
N ALA A 196 18.91 5.12 0.96
CA ALA A 196 19.96 4.95 -0.05
C ALA A 196 19.53 5.37 -1.47
N GLY A 197 18.22 5.56 -1.72
CA GLY A 197 17.69 5.82 -3.06
C GLY A 197 17.83 4.61 -3.99
N GLN A 198 17.66 3.40 -3.45
CA GLN A 198 17.74 2.15 -4.19
C GLN A 198 16.40 1.79 -4.84
N PRO A 199 16.41 0.96 -5.91
CA PRO A 199 15.20 0.42 -6.52
C PRO A 199 14.41 -0.44 -5.55
N VAL A 200 13.10 -0.21 -5.50
CA VAL A 200 12.13 -1.01 -4.71
C VAL A 200 11.25 -1.84 -5.62
N GLY A 201 10.67 -2.95 -5.15
CA GLY A 201 9.91 -3.89 -6.00
C GLY A 201 8.76 -3.27 -6.79
N ASP A 202 8.08 -2.27 -6.21
CA ASP A 202 7.03 -1.47 -6.85
C ASP A 202 7.53 -0.75 -8.12
N GLY A 203 8.83 -0.51 -8.23
CA GLY A 203 9.47 0.14 -9.38
C GLY A 203 9.58 -0.73 -10.64
N ILE A 204 9.04 -1.95 -10.69
CA ILE A 204 9.14 -2.84 -11.86
C ILE A 204 8.45 -2.27 -13.10
N GLY A 205 7.29 -1.63 -12.95
CA GLY A 205 6.58 -0.98 -14.05
C GLY A 205 7.41 0.13 -14.69
N PRO A 206 7.84 1.15 -13.91
CA PRO A 206 8.73 2.19 -14.39
C PRO A 206 10.07 1.67 -14.89
N MET A 207 10.60 0.58 -14.33
CA MET A 207 11.85 -0.03 -14.80
C MET A 207 11.71 -0.64 -16.20
N ALA A 208 10.64 -1.40 -16.44
CA ALA A 208 10.37 -1.99 -17.76
C ALA A 208 10.21 -0.90 -18.83
N ILE A 209 9.44 0.16 -18.52
CA ILE A 209 9.26 1.29 -19.44
C ILE A 209 10.54 2.11 -19.59
N GLY A 210 11.27 2.36 -18.49
CA GLY A 210 12.54 3.07 -18.52
C GLY A 210 13.57 2.41 -19.44
N ARG A 211 13.63 1.06 -19.46
CA ARG A 211 14.46 0.33 -20.42
C ARG A 211 14.04 0.56 -21.88
N MET A 212 12.74 0.71 -22.15
CA MET A 212 12.23 1.03 -23.50
C MET A 212 12.49 2.51 -23.88
N MET A 213 12.71 3.39 -22.90
CA MET A 213 13.02 4.81 -23.12
C MET A 213 14.52 5.08 -23.37
N LEU A 214 15.38 4.05 -23.32
CA LEU A 214 16.81 4.21 -23.57
C LEU A 214 17.06 4.74 -24.98
N GLY A 215 17.88 5.79 -25.10
CA GLY A 215 18.17 6.45 -26.38
C GLY A 215 17.06 7.35 -26.92
N CYS A 216 15.91 7.45 -26.24
CA CYS A 216 14.81 8.34 -26.63
C CYS A 216 14.95 9.73 -25.98
N VAL A 217 14.42 10.75 -26.66
CA VAL A 217 14.24 12.09 -26.07
C VAL A 217 13.10 12.04 -25.06
N LYS A 218 13.31 12.67 -23.91
CA LYS A 218 12.40 12.65 -22.77
C LYS A 218 11.85 14.04 -22.52
N GLU A 219 10.54 14.12 -22.42
CA GLU A 219 9.80 15.37 -22.22
C GLU A 219 8.99 15.28 -20.94
N HIS A 220 8.78 16.41 -20.29
CA HIS A 220 7.87 16.50 -19.15
C HIS A 220 6.43 16.65 -19.64
N VAL A 221 5.52 15.81 -19.14
CA VAL A 221 4.11 15.82 -19.55
C VAL A 221 3.17 16.25 -18.42
N SER A 222 3.47 15.87 -17.19
CA SER A 222 2.72 16.27 -15.99
C SER A 222 3.65 16.28 -14.77
N PHE A 223 3.09 16.54 -13.58
CA PHE A 223 3.85 16.57 -12.34
C PHE A 223 4.66 15.28 -12.14
N GLU A 224 5.98 15.43 -12.05
CA GLU A 224 6.94 14.33 -11.87
C GLU A 224 6.69 13.14 -12.81
N THR A 225 6.27 13.41 -14.05
CA THR A 225 5.95 12.39 -15.05
C THR A 225 6.63 12.73 -16.38
N VAL A 226 7.27 11.73 -16.97
CA VAL A 226 8.04 11.85 -18.21
C VAL A 226 7.39 11.04 -19.33
N LEU A 227 7.47 11.58 -20.53
CA LEU A 227 7.05 10.99 -21.79
C LEU A 227 8.28 10.73 -22.67
N ALA A 228 8.29 9.59 -23.36
CA ALA A 228 9.16 9.37 -24.51
C ALA A 228 8.33 8.88 -25.69
N ARG A 229 8.70 9.33 -26.90
CA ARG A 229 8.05 8.92 -28.14
C ARG A 229 8.99 8.01 -28.92
N THR A 230 8.51 6.84 -29.33
CA THR A 230 9.27 5.88 -30.13
C THR A 230 8.37 5.18 -31.13
N GLU A 231 8.95 4.34 -31.99
CA GLU A 231 8.21 3.55 -32.97
C GLU A 231 8.54 2.06 -32.81
N PHE A 232 7.52 1.23 -33.00
CA PHE A 232 7.65 -0.23 -32.98
C PHE A 232 6.75 -0.83 -34.05
N GLU A 233 7.30 -1.59 -34.99
CA GLU A 233 6.54 -2.27 -36.06
C GLU A 233 5.54 -1.31 -36.76
N LYS A 234 6.03 -0.12 -37.16
CA LYS A 234 5.27 0.98 -37.78
C LYS A 234 4.08 1.52 -36.95
N ARG A 235 4.09 1.30 -35.63
CA ARG A 235 3.15 1.87 -34.66
C ARG A 235 3.86 2.93 -33.83
N LYS A 236 3.13 3.98 -33.47
CA LYS A 236 3.66 5.05 -32.63
C LYS A 236 3.49 4.64 -31.16
N LEU A 237 4.56 4.61 -30.40
CA LEU A 237 4.53 4.32 -28.97
C LEU A 237 4.75 5.61 -28.17
N LEU A 238 3.83 5.84 -27.24
CA LEU A 238 3.96 6.86 -26.20
C LEU A 238 4.29 6.11 -24.91
N LEU A 239 5.50 6.29 -24.42
CA LEU A 239 5.97 5.65 -23.19
C LEU A 239 5.85 6.68 -22.06
N VAL A 240 5.13 6.36 -21.00
CA VAL A 240 4.92 7.24 -19.85
C VAL A 240 5.31 6.55 -18.56
N LYS A 241 6.01 7.25 -17.68
CA LYS A 241 6.31 6.81 -16.32
C LYS A 241 6.60 8.00 -15.41
N ALA A 242 6.65 7.77 -14.10
CA ALA A 242 7.11 8.78 -13.15
C ALA A 242 8.60 9.15 -13.38
N GLN A 243 8.98 10.34 -12.92
CA GLN A 243 10.32 10.89 -13.08
C GLN A 243 11.29 10.29 -12.05
N GLY A 244 12.17 9.42 -12.52
CA GLY A 244 13.20 8.80 -11.72
C GLY A 244 14.53 9.56 -11.75
N PRO A 245 15.48 9.25 -10.84
CA PRO A 245 15.43 8.17 -9.85
C PRO A 245 14.85 8.60 -8.48
N ALA A 246 14.03 9.65 -8.44
CA ALA A 246 13.38 10.12 -7.21
C ALA A 246 12.25 9.18 -6.76
N SER A 247 12.02 9.15 -5.44
CA SER A 247 10.88 8.42 -4.86
C SER A 247 9.58 9.18 -5.15
N THR A 248 8.94 8.82 -6.24
CA THR A 248 7.68 9.41 -6.72
C THR A 248 6.91 8.40 -7.56
N VAL A 249 5.59 8.56 -7.58
CA VAL A 249 4.66 7.79 -8.42
C VAL A 249 4.09 8.62 -9.58
N GLY A 250 4.49 9.89 -9.68
CA GLY A 250 4.03 10.81 -10.72
C GLY A 250 2.51 11.07 -10.71
N ARG A 251 1.99 11.56 -11.84
CA ARG A 251 0.55 11.79 -12.09
C ARG A 251 0.19 11.25 -13.48
N PRO A 252 0.07 9.92 -13.63
CA PRO A 252 -0.19 9.30 -14.92
C PRO A 252 -1.58 9.64 -15.48
N ALA A 253 -2.59 9.88 -14.63
CA ALA A 253 -3.92 10.28 -15.13
C ALA A 253 -3.91 11.69 -15.72
N ASP A 254 -3.21 12.64 -15.08
CA ASP A 254 -2.99 13.99 -15.63
C ASP A 254 -2.18 13.94 -16.94
N ALA A 255 -1.21 13.01 -17.05
CA ALA A 255 -0.44 12.81 -18.26
C ALA A 255 -1.30 12.26 -19.42
N LEU A 256 -2.20 11.32 -19.12
CA LEU A 256 -3.15 10.78 -20.10
C LEU A 256 -4.07 11.88 -20.65
N ASP A 257 -4.58 12.74 -19.77
CA ASP A 257 -5.47 13.86 -20.14
C ASP A 257 -4.79 14.82 -21.11
N ALA A 258 -3.53 15.19 -20.82
CA ALA A 258 -2.72 16.03 -21.71
C ALA A 258 -2.45 15.35 -23.08
N LEU A 259 -2.12 14.06 -23.08
CA LEU A 259 -1.76 13.34 -24.31
C LEU A 259 -2.94 13.11 -25.27
N ILE A 260 -4.14 12.93 -24.72
CA ILE A 260 -5.36 12.74 -25.52
C ILE A 260 -5.79 14.03 -26.21
N ALA A 261 -5.45 15.20 -25.66
CA ALA A 261 -5.64 16.47 -26.33
C ALA A 261 -4.72 16.63 -27.55
N ASP A 262 -3.50 16.10 -27.47
CA ASP A 262 -2.46 16.26 -28.50
C ASP A 262 -2.57 15.25 -29.65
N CYS A 263 -2.97 14.00 -29.36
CA CYS A 263 -2.98 12.94 -30.36
C CYS A 263 -4.00 11.82 -30.08
N PRO A 264 -4.50 11.12 -31.13
CA PRO A 264 -5.39 9.99 -30.94
C PRO A 264 -4.61 8.81 -30.36
N ILE A 265 -5.16 8.20 -29.30
CA ILE A 265 -4.65 6.98 -28.66
C ILE A 265 -5.61 5.84 -28.98
N ASN A 266 -5.08 4.72 -29.49
CA ASN A 266 -5.89 3.57 -29.91
C ASN A 266 -5.94 2.44 -28.88
N ALA A 267 -4.94 2.35 -28.01
CA ALA A 267 -4.89 1.39 -26.92
C ALA A 267 -4.00 1.91 -25.79
N ILE A 268 -4.34 1.55 -24.55
CA ILE A 268 -3.55 1.84 -23.35
C ILE A 268 -3.07 0.51 -22.77
N ILE A 269 -1.78 0.39 -22.48
CA ILE A 269 -1.19 -0.77 -21.78
C ILE A 269 -0.55 -0.25 -20.50
N MET A 270 -1.05 -0.69 -19.35
CA MET A 270 -0.53 -0.31 -18.04
C MET A 270 0.30 -1.44 -17.45
N VAL A 271 1.43 -1.12 -16.85
CA VAL A 271 2.33 -2.08 -16.20
C VAL A 271 2.49 -1.68 -14.75
N ASP A 272 2.09 -2.54 -13.82
CA ASP A 272 2.08 -2.25 -12.38
C ASP A 272 2.62 -3.44 -11.56
N ALA A 273 3.05 -3.18 -10.33
CA ALA A 273 3.28 -4.21 -9.34
C ALA A 273 1.97 -4.49 -8.57
N ALA A 274 1.61 -5.75 -8.40
CA ALA A 274 0.41 -6.11 -7.64
C ALA A 274 0.74 -7.09 -6.52
N LEU A 275 0.01 -6.96 -5.40
CA LEU A 275 0.13 -7.93 -4.31
C LEU A 275 -0.25 -9.33 -4.81
N LYS A 276 0.58 -10.31 -4.48
CA LYS A 276 0.33 -11.72 -4.72
C LYS A 276 -0.67 -12.27 -3.71
N MET A 277 -1.43 -13.26 -4.14
CA MET A 277 -2.29 -14.01 -3.23
C MET A 277 -1.47 -15.05 -2.45
N GLU A 278 -1.95 -15.44 -1.27
CA GLU A 278 -1.36 -16.54 -0.53
C GLU A 278 -1.41 -17.82 -1.37
N GLY A 279 -0.24 -18.41 -1.64
CA GLY A 279 -0.08 -19.55 -2.54
C GLY A 279 0.36 -19.21 -3.97
N GLU A 280 0.48 -17.92 -4.33
CA GLU A 280 1.09 -17.50 -5.59
C GLU A 280 2.62 -17.31 -5.45
N ASP A 281 3.34 -17.67 -6.51
CA ASP A 281 4.78 -17.42 -6.62
C ASP A 281 5.05 -15.94 -6.89
N SER A 282 6.11 -15.43 -6.27
CA SER A 282 6.60 -14.08 -6.52
C SER A 282 7.15 -13.94 -7.94
N ALA A 283 7.14 -12.70 -8.47
CA ALA A 283 7.60 -12.36 -9.81
C ALA A 283 6.83 -13.08 -10.95
N THR A 284 5.61 -13.54 -10.68
CA THR A 284 4.70 -14.09 -11.70
C THR A 284 4.05 -12.95 -12.48
N ILE A 285 4.07 -13.04 -13.81
CA ILE A 285 3.46 -12.05 -14.71
C ILE A 285 2.05 -12.51 -15.06
N ALA A 286 1.06 -11.66 -14.81
CA ALA A 286 -0.32 -11.85 -15.27
C ALA A 286 -0.75 -10.69 -16.17
N HIS A 287 -1.72 -10.95 -17.04
CA HIS A 287 -2.27 -9.98 -17.97
C HIS A 287 -3.79 -9.89 -17.80
N GLY A 288 -4.35 -8.72 -18.05
CA GLY A 288 -5.77 -8.47 -17.88
C GLY A 288 -6.25 -7.20 -18.59
N PHE A 289 -7.46 -6.79 -18.23
CA PHE A 289 -8.12 -5.59 -18.74
C PHE A 289 -8.40 -4.62 -17.60
N GLY A 290 -8.40 -3.33 -17.90
CA GLY A 290 -8.65 -2.25 -16.95
C GLY A 290 -7.39 -1.59 -16.42
N ALA A 291 -7.57 -0.46 -15.73
CA ALA A 291 -6.47 0.37 -15.27
C ALA A 291 -5.79 -0.25 -14.04
N ALA A 292 -4.55 -0.71 -14.23
CA ALA A 292 -3.70 -1.21 -13.15
C ALA A 292 -2.94 -0.06 -12.49
N ILE A 293 -3.52 0.48 -11.43
CA ILE A 293 -2.90 1.50 -10.58
C ILE A 293 -3.40 1.36 -9.13
N GLY A 294 -2.45 1.37 -8.20
CA GLY A 294 -2.71 1.38 -6.76
C GLY A 294 -3.16 2.75 -6.21
N GLY A 295 -3.24 2.84 -4.88
CA GLY A 295 -3.53 4.08 -4.16
C GLY A 295 -5.01 4.29 -3.83
N THR A 296 -5.44 5.56 -3.79
CA THR A 296 -6.77 5.96 -3.28
C THR A 296 -7.91 5.78 -4.29
N GLY A 297 -7.61 5.27 -5.49
CA GLY A 297 -8.59 5.03 -6.56
C GLY A 297 -8.95 6.27 -7.39
N THR A 298 -8.50 7.46 -7.01
CA THR A 298 -8.80 8.70 -7.75
C THR A 298 -8.12 8.77 -9.12
N GLU A 299 -6.87 8.29 -9.23
CA GLU A 299 -6.14 8.21 -10.50
C GLU A 299 -6.75 7.12 -11.39
N ARG A 300 -7.08 5.95 -10.83
CA ARG A 300 -7.77 4.85 -11.54
C ARG A 300 -9.07 5.32 -12.17
N PHE A 301 -9.91 6.00 -11.39
CA PHE A 301 -11.20 6.50 -11.85
C PHE A 301 -11.07 7.42 -13.08
N GLN A 302 -10.15 8.38 -13.06
CA GLN A 302 -9.99 9.30 -14.20
C GLN A 302 -9.45 8.59 -15.44
N ILE A 303 -8.52 7.64 -15.30
CA ILE A 303 -8.04 6.84 -16.43
C ILE A 303 -9.22 6.06 -17.04
N GLU A 304 -10.05 5.43 -16.21
CA GLU A 304 -11.23 4.67 -16.65
C GLU A 304 -12.29 5.58 -17.30
N GLU A 305 -12.55 6.75 -16.73
CA GLU A 305 -13.50 7.74 -17.26
C GLU A 305 -13.06 8.21 -18.65
N ILE A 306 -11.81 8.68 -18.77
CA ILE A 306 -11.25 9.14 -20.05
C ILE A 306 -11.25 8.01 -21.10
N ALA A 307 -10.82 6.80 -20.70
CA ALA A 307 -10.81 5.65 -21.62
C ALA A 307 -12.22 5.26 -22.07
N THR A 308 -13.22 5.34 -21.19
CA THR A 308 -14.62 5.01 -21.49
C THR A 308 -15.23 6.04 -22.43
N GLU A 309 -15.07 7.34 -22.16
CA GLU A 309 -15.56 8.42 -23.01
C GLU A 309 -15.00 8.35 -24.44
N ARG A 310 -13.72 8.00 -24.56
CA ARG A 310 -13.00 7.90 -25.83
C ARG A 310 -13.06 6.51 -26.47
N LYS A 311 -13.68 5.52 -25.81
CA LYS A 311 -13.77 4.12 -26.24
C LYS A 311 -12.40 3.48 -26.51
N ILE A 312 -11.42 3.77 -25.65
CA ILE A 312 -10.06 3.24 -25.74
C ILE A 312 -9.96 1.97 -24.88
N PRO A 313 -9.53 0.82 -25.44
CA PRO A 313 -9.27 -0.38 -24.64
C PRO A 313 -8.07 -0.17 -23.72
N VAL A 314 -8.23 -0.56 -22.45
CA VAL A 314 -7.17 -0.52 -21.43
C VAL A 314 -6.77 -1.96 -21.07
N PHE A 315 -5.51 -2.28 -21.32
CA PHE A 315 -4.88 -3.54 -20.97
C PHE A 315 -3.95 -3.34 -19.77
N SER A 316 -3.77 -4.38 -18.99
CA SER A 316 -2.87 -4.38 -17.85
C SER A 316 -1.92 -5.57 -17.84
N ILE A 317 -0.70 -5.33 -17.40
CA ILE A 317 0.30 -6.32 -17.04
C ILE A 317 0.62 -6.09 -15.57
N ILE A 318 0.46 -7.12 -14.76
CA ILE A 318 0.79 -7.07 -13.34
C ILE A 318 1.92 -8.05 -13.02
N VAL A 319 2.88 -7.60 -12.22
CA VAL A 319 3.93 -8.45 -11.65
C VAL A 319 3.57 -8.72 -10.19
N ARG A 320 3.33 -9.99 -9.85
CA ARG A 320 2.91 -10.42 -8.51
C ARG A 320 4.07 -10.35 -7.52
N GLN A 321 3.87 -9.70 -6.38
CA GLN A 321 4.88 -9.51 -5.34
C GLN A 321 4.24 -9.59 -3.95
N SER A 322 4.98 -10.02 -2.93
CA SER A 322 4.55 -9.83 -1.54
C SER A 322 4.62 -8.35 -1.13
N ILE A 323 3.94 -7.98 -0.04
CA ILE A 323 4.05 -6.62 0.52
C ILE A 323 5.50 -6.25 0.82
N LYS A 324 6.28 -7.22 1.33
CA LYS A 324 7.69 -7.05 1.64
C LYS A 324 8.51 -6.77 0.38
N GLU A 325 8.35 -7.57 -0.66
CA GLU A 325 9.06 -7.39 -1.93
C GLU A 325 8.71 -6.05 -2.60
N ALA A 326 7.44 -5.63 -2.56
CA ALA A 326 6.97 -4.41 -3.20
C ALA A 326 7.62 -3.15 -2.63
N ILE A 327 7.78 -3.05 -1.31
CA ILE A 327 8.25 -1.81 -0.66
C ILE A 327 9.73 -1.83 -0.24
N THR A 328 10.37 -3.00 -0.19
CA THR A 328 11.80 -3.12 0.14
C THR A 328 12.66 -3.15 -1.11
N LEU A 329 13.99 -3.32 -0.93
CA LEU A 329 14.94 -3.43 -2.03
C LEU A 329 14.48 -4.47 -3.06
N MET A 330 14.41 -4.06 -4.32
CA MET A 330 13.98 -4.92 -5.42
C MET A 330 14.84 -6.19 -5.48
N THR A 331 14.19 -7.34 -5.44
CA THR A 331 14.88 -8.63 -5.56
C THR A 331 15.33 -8.85 -7.00
N LYS A 332 16.36 -9.69 -7.18
CA LYS A 332 16.85 -10.06 -8.51
C LYS A 332 15.75 -10.71 -9.34
N ASP A 333 14.96 -11.58 -8.74
CA ASP A 333 13.86 -12.28 -9.43
C ASP A 333 12.85 -11.28 -10.03
N ILE A 334 12.53 -10.19 -9.33
CA ILE A 334 11.64 -9.13 -9.86
C ILE A 334 12.35 -8.32 -10.96
N ALA A 335 13.60 -7.94 -10.73
CA ALA A 335 14.37 -7.13 -11.69
C ALA A 335 14.59 -7.86 -13.03
N ASP A 336 14.84 -9.17 -12.98
CA ASP A 336 15.07 -10.00 -14.17
C ASP A 336 13.78 -10.14 -15.02
N ARG A 337 12.59 -9.98 -14.42
CA ARG A 337 11.31 -9.98 -15.18
C ARG A 337 11.07 -8.75 -16.03
N ALA A 338 11.87 -7.69 -15.90
CA ALA A 338 11.67 -6.47 -16.69
C ALA A 338 11.73 -6.74 -18.22
N ASP A 339 12.59 -7.66 -18.66
CA ASP A 339 12.69 -8.03 -20.07
C ASP A 339 11.50 -8.89 -20.54
N ASP A 340 11.02 -9.79 -19.69
CA ASP A 340 9.82 -10.60 -19.94
C ASP A 340 8.57 -9.71 -20.05
N VAL A 341 8.45 -8.71 -19.17
CA VAL A 341 7.38 -7.70 -19.22
C VAL A 341 7.44 -6.92 -20.53
N ARG A 342 8.63 -6.50 -20.97
CA ARG A 342 8.79 -5.81 -22.26
C ARG A 342 8.34 -6.68 -23.44
N ALA A 343 8.74 -7.96 -23.45
CA ALA A 343 8.28 -8.88 -24.50
C ALA A 343 6.75 -8.98 -24.49
N ARG A 344 6.12 -9.04 -23.31
CA ARG A 344 4.66 -9.09 -23.19
C ARG A 344 3.95 -7.83 -23.65
N ILE A 345 4.54 -6.65 -23.43
CA ILE A 345 4.04 -5.38 -23.98
C ILE A 345 4.05 -5.45 -25.51
N GLN A 346 5.14 -5.95 -26.11
CA GLN A 346 5.26 -6.09 -27.56
C GLN A 346 4.21 -7.06 -28.13
N ASP A 347 4.01 -8.21 -27.51
CA ASP A 347 2.96 -9.17 -27.88
C ASP A 347 1.57 -8.49 -27.87
N MET A 348 1.23 -7.79 -26.79
CA MET A 348 -0.07 -7.11 -26.66
C MET A 348 -0.27 -6.02 -27.72
N ILE A 349 0.79 -5.27 -28.06
CA ILE A 349 0.74 -4.27 -29.13
C ILE A 349 0.39 -4.94 -30.45
N LEU A 350 1.04 -6.05 -30.78
CA LEU A 350 0.82 -6.76 -32.04
C LEU A 350 -0.58 -7.38 -32.15
N GLU A 351 -1.08 -7.97 -31.06
CA GLU A 351 -2.39 -8.62 -31.03
C GLU A 351 -3.57 -7.65 -31.09
N ASN A 352 -3.43 -6.46 -30.50
CA ASN A 352 -4.56 -5.55 -30.25
C ASN A 352 -4.56 -4.30 -31.13
N THR A 353 -3.53 -4.06 -31.94
CA THR A 353 -3.39 -2.82 -32.74
C THR A 353 -2.90 -3.07 -34.16
N LYS A 354 -3.19 -2.12 -35.06
CA LYS A 354 -2.82 -2.13 -36.48
C LYS A 354 -1.67 -1.15 -36.76
N GLU A 355 -0.97 -1.36 -37.88
CA GLU A 355 0.07 -0.42 -38.35
C GLU A 355 -0.49 1.02 -38.44
N GLY A 356 0.33 2.01 -38.07
CA GLY A 356 -0.05 3.43 -38.05
C GLY A 356 -0.85 3.89 -36.83
N GLN A 357 -1.29 2.97 -35.96
CA GLN A 357 -1.98 3.31 -34.71
C GLN A 357 -1.00 3.77 -33.62
N THR A 358 -1.53 4.52 -32.66
CA THR A 358 -0.79 5.02 -31.50
C THR A 358 -1.15 4.21 -30.26
N VAL A 359 -0.13 3.71 -29.55
CA VAL A 359 -0.29 2.97 -28.30
C VAL A 359 0.36 3.75 -27.17
N LEU A 360 -0.37 3.92 -26.08
CA LEU A 360 0.14 4.48 -24.84
C LEU A 360 0.54 3.33 -23.91
N VAL A 361 1.79 3.34 -23.46
CA VAL A 361 2.30 2.37 -22.48
C VAL A 361 2.71 3.11 -21.22
N ILE A 362 2.07 2.79 -20.09
CA ILE A 362 2.25 3.48 -18.81
C ILE A 362 2.92 2.53 -17.81
N GLY A 363 4.09 2.91 -17.30
CA GLY A 363 4.75 2.24 -16.18
C GLY A 363 4.34 2.88 -14.86
N VAL A 364 3.61 2.14 -14.04
CA VAL A 364 3.07 2.57 -12.75
C VAL A 364 3.91 1.96 -11.62
N GLY A 365 4.25 2.81 -10.64
CA GLY A 365 5.03 2.42 -9.47
C GLY A 365 6.04 3.49 -9.06
N ASN A 366 6.67 3.29 -7.91
CA ASN A 366 7.67 4.19 -7.36
C ASN A 366 9.01 4.13 -8.14
N THR A 367 9.54 5.30 -8.54
CA THR A 367 10.80 5.39 -9.30
C THR A 367 12.07 5.57 -8.48
N SER A 368 12.03 5.38 -7.16
CA SER A 368 13.20 5.39 -6.29
C SER A 368 14.30 4.49 -6.89
N GLY A 369 15.48 5.04 -7.16
CA GLY A 369 16.61 4.29 -7.72
C GLY A 369 16.43 3.72 -9.14
N VAL A 370 15.32 4.05 -9.82
CA VAL A 370 15.03 3.63 -11.20
C VAL A 370 15.18 4.83 -12.14
N PRO A 371 16.31 4.97 -12.87
CA PRO A 371 16.51 6.08 -13.80
C PRO A 371 15.68 5.94 -15.08
N GLN A 372 15.84 6.89 -15.99
CA GLN A 372 15.12 6.97 -17.27
C GLN A 372 16.02 7.07 -18.48
#